data_AF-T0YMR8-F1
#
_entry.id   AF-T0YMR8-F1
#
_cell.length_a   1.000
_cell.length_b   1.000
_cell.length_c   1.000
_cell.angle_alpha   90.00
_cell.angle_beta   90.00
_cell.angle_gamma   90.00
#
_symmetry.space_group_name_H-M   'P 1'
#
loop_
_entity.id
_entity.type
_entity.pdbx_description
1 polymer ?
#
loop_
_entity_poly.entity_id
_entity_poly.type
_entity_poly.pdbx_seq_one_letter_code
_entity_poly.pdbx_strand_id
1 'polypeptide(L)'
;RIARQCIKWGLGPAAFFAGIPGTLGGALAMNAGAFGEETWRRVIELETIDRRGREHKRPASEYRVGYRRVETPAPDEWFLAATLRFEKGPAASEAAVRELLERRRATQPIGEWSCGSVFTNPPGDHAARLIEASGLKGVAVGGASVSSKHANFIINHGAASAND
;
A
#
# COMPACT_ATOMS: atom_id res chain seq x y z
N ARG A 1 12.10 3.00 -0.17
CA ARG A 1 13.07 3.99 0.36
C ARG A 1 13.01 4.10 1.89
N ILE A 2 11.82 4.35 2.47
CA ILE A 2 11.60 4.49 3.92
C ILE A 2 12.18 3.31 4.70
N ALA A 3 11.80 2.07 4.37
CA ALA A 3 12.32 0.87 5.04
C ALA A 3 13.85 0.81 5.14
N ARG A 4 14.55 1.08 4.03
CA ARG A 4 16.03 1.10 3.99
C ARG A 4 16.62 2.22 4.85
N GLN A 5 15.97 3.39 4.88
CA GLN A 5 16.44 4.51 5.71
C GLN A 5 16.25 4.22 7.20
N CYS A 6 15.11 3.62 7.56
CA CYS A 6 14.82 3.15 8.90
C CYS A 6 15.86 2.12 9.41
N ILE A 7 16.29 1.17 8.55
CA ILE A 7 17.38 0.24 8.87
C ILE A 7 18.67 1.01 9.21
N LYS A 8 19.07 1.97 8.37
CA LYS A 8 20.29 2.78 8.60
C LYS A 8 20.26 3.55 9.91
N TRP A 9 19.06 3.96 10.35
CA TRP A 9 18.87 4.70 11.60
C TRP A 9 18.57 3.81 12.80
N GLY A 10 18.47 2.48 12.63
CA GLY A 10 18.07 1.56 13.70
C GLY A 10 16.67 1.85 14.24
N LEU A 11 15.75 2.21 13.34
CA LEU A 11 14.37 2.57 13.66
C LEU A 11 13.40 1.57 13.04
N GLY A 12 12.49 0.98 13.79
CA GLY A 12 11.54 0.00 13.26
C GLY A 12 10.27 -0.19 14.08
N PRO A 13 9.43 -1.15 13.68
CA PRO A 13 9.50 -1.91 12.44
C PRO A 13 9.09 -1.05 11.23
N ALA A 14 9.78 -1.24 10.09
CA ALA A 14 9.53 -0.47 8.86
C ALA A 14 9.55 -1.34 7.58
N ALA A 15 9.70 -2.67 7.73
CA ALA A 15 9.85 -3.59 6.61
C ALA A 15 8.65 -3.58 5.65
N PHE A 16 7.43 -3.33 6.15
CA PHE A 16 6.21 -3.30 5.33
C PHE A 16 6.27 -2.24 4.21
N PHE A 17 6.95 -1.12 4.42
CA PHE A 17 7.18 -0.11 3.38
C PHE A 17 8.06 -0.62 2.22
N ALA A 18 8.89 -1.65 2.43
CA ALA A 18 9.69 -2.23 1.35
C ALA A 18 8.82 -2.99 0.34
N GLY A 19 7.70 -3.55 0.79
CA GLY A 19 6.78 -4.25 -0.09
C GLY A 19 5.88 -3.31 -0.90
N ILE A 20 5.52 -2.14 -0.38
CA ILE A 20 4.49 -1.28 -0.98
C ILE A 20 5.12 -0.42 -2.08
N PRO A 21 4.74 -0.61 -3.37
CA PRO A 21 5.19 0.26 -4.45
C PRO A 21 4.46 1.62 -4.38
N GLY A 22 5.08 2.65 -4.97
CA GLY A 22 4.51 4.00 -5.05
C GLY A 22 5.17 5.02 -4.13
N THR A 23 4.47 6.14 -3.92
CA THR A 23 4.95 7.28 -3.13
C THR A 23 4.40 7.25 -1.70
N LEU A 24 5.01 8.01 -0.79
CA LEU A 24 4.48 8.21 0.56
C LEU A 24 3.09 8.90 0.51
N GLY A 25 2.90 9.88 -0.37
CA GLY A 25 1.60 10.54 -0.54
C GLY A 25 0.47 9.56 -0.91
N GLY A 26 0.73 8.62 -1.82
CA GLY A 26 -0.22 7.55 -2.14
C GLY A 26 -0.46 6.60 -0.96
N ALA A 27 0.60 6.25 -0.22
CA ALA A 27 0.49 5.43 0.98
C ALA A 27 -0.34 6.11 2.09
N LEU A 28 -0.22 7.43 2.23
CA LEU A 28 -1.04 8.24 3.13
C LEU A 28 -2.49 8.27 2.67
N ALA A 29 -2.76 8.57 1.39
CA ALA A 29 -4.12 8.65 0.86
C ALA A 29 -4.92 7.35 1.02
N MET A 30 -4.25 6.20 0.87
CA MET A 30 -4.89 4.88 0.88
C MET A 30 -4.76 4.14 2.21
N ASN A 31 -4.15 4.74 3.24
CA ASN A 31 -3.65 4.01 4.41
C ASN A 31 -3.00 2.66 3.99
N ALA A 32 -2.02 2.75 3.10
CA ALA A 32 -1.40 1.57 2.53
C ALA A 32 -0.76 0.72 3.64
N GLY A 33 -0.87 -0.59 3.49
CA GLY A 33 -0.43 -1.53 4.51
C GLY A 33 -0.16 -2.90 3.92
N ALA A 34 0.66 -3.67 4.62
CA ALA A 34 1.01 -5.03 4.25
C ALA A 34 1.39 -5.80 5.51
N PHE A 35 1.06 -7.10 5.55
CA PHE A 35 1.46 -8.02 6.63
C PHE A 35 1.08 -7.54 8.04
N GLY A 36 -0.14 -7.03 8.21
CA GLY A 36 -0.66 -6.59 9.52
C GLY A 36 -0.24 -5.17 9.94
N GLU A 37 0.65 -4.53 9.16
CA GLU A 37 1.05 -3.13 9.37
C GLU A 37 0.32 -2.19 8.43
N GLU A 38 0.19 -0.94 8.86
CA GLU A 38 -0.46 0.15 8.14
C GLU A 38 0.31 1.46 8.31
N THR A 39 0.32 2.28 7.26
CA THR A 39 1.08 3.54 7.21
C THR A 39 0.69 4.48 8.35
N TRP A 40 -0.60 4.65 8.62
CA TRP A 40 -1.10 5.61 9.61
C TRP A 40 -0.80 5.25 11.06
N ARG A 41 -0.43 4.00 11.36
CA ARG A 41 0.10 3.63 12.68
C ARG A 41 1.42 4.34 13.01
N ARG A 42 2.10 4.88 11.99
CA ARG A 42 3.38 5.58 12.11
C ARG A 42 3.23 7.10 11.98
N VAL A 43 2.08 7.64 11.58
CA VAL A 43 1.96 9.08 11.28
C VAL A 43 1.75 9.90 12.56
N ILE A 44 2.53 10.97 12.74
CA ILE A 44 2.36 11.94 13.84
C ILE A 44 1.76 13.25 13.33
N GLU A 45 2.34 13.79 12.27
CA GLU A 45 2.01 15.10 11.71
C GLU A 45 2.16 15.06 10.19
N LEU A 46 1.35 15.86 9.51
CA LEU A 46 1.30 16.01 8.07
C LEU A 46 1.44 17.49 7.70
N GLU A 47 2.15 17.73 6.62
CA GLU A 47 2.14 19.02 5.92
C GLU A 47 1.27 18.83 4.69
N THR A 48 0.25 19.68 4.52
CA THR A 48 -0.65 19.66 3.37
C THR A 48 -0.68 21.01 2.67
N ILE A 49 -1.13 21.01 1.42
CA ILE A 49 -1.41 22.23 0.67
C ILE A 49 -2.85 22.18 0.17
N ASP A 50 -3.58 23.30 0.29
CA ASP A 50 -4.92 23.43 -0.25
C ASP A 50 -4.92 23.97 -1.69
N ARG A 51 -6.10 23.95 -2.33
CA ARG A 51 -6.28 24.44 -3.70
C ARG A 51 -6.01 25.94 -3.89
N ARG A 52 -5.91 26.71 -2.81
CA ARG A 52 -5.52 28.13 -2.82
C ARG A 52 -4.01 28.31 -2.65
N GLY A 53 -3.25 27.23 -2.58
CA GLY A 53 -1.80 27.24 -2.37
C GLY A 53 -1.40 27.52 -0.93
N ARG A 54 -2.31 27.39 0.05
CA ARG A 54 -1.98 27.59 1.46
C ARG A 54 -1.51 26.29 2.08
N GLU A 55 -0.38 26.35 2.75
CA GLU A 55 0.18 25.23 3.49
C GLU A 55 -0.43 25.13 4.90
N HIS A 56 -0.67 23.89 5.34
CA HIS A 56 -1.20 23.58 6.66
C HIS A 56 -0.34 22.54 7.33
N LYS A 57 -0.20 22.64 8.66
CA LYS A 57 0.31 21.57 9.51
C LYS A 57 -0.86 20.92 10.23
N ARG A 58 -0.99 19.60 10.07
CA ARG A 58 -2.11 18.83 10.61
C ARG A 58 -1.60 17.68 11.47
N PRO A 59 -1.99 17.59 12.76
CA PRO A 59 -1.71 16.40 13.55
C PRO A 59 -2.50 15.21 12.99
N ALA A 60 -1.94 14.00 13.13
CA ALA A 60 -2.58 12.78 12.66
C ALA A 60 -3.97 12.56 13.28
N SER A 61 -4.21 13.10 14.49
CA SER A 61 -5.49 13.01 15.20
C SER A 61 -6.66 13.71 14.50
N GLU A 62 -6.41 14.61 13.55
CA GLU A 62 -7.46 15.25 12.75
C GLU A 62 -8.05 14.32 11.68
N TYR A 63 -7.37 13.22 11.36
CA TYR A 63 -7.78 12.30 10.31
C TYR A 63 -8.50 11.08 10.90
N ARG A 64 -9.54 10.62 10.22
CA ARG A 64 -10.19 9.34 10.56
C ARG A 64 -9.70 8.28 9.60
N VAL A 65 -9.04 7.27 10.16
CA VAL A 65 -8.35 6.24 9.39
C VAL A 65 -9.08 4.92 9.57
N GLY A 66 -9.33 4.24 8.45
CA GLY A 66 -9.86 2.89 8.41
C GLY A 66 -9.05 1.97 7.50
N TYR A 67 -9.53 0.75 7.35
CA TYR A 67 -8.93 -0.21 6.43
C TYR A 67 -9.00 0.33 5.00
N ARG A 68 -7.83 0.61 4.42
CA ARG A 68 -7.64 1.14 3.06
C ARG A 68 -8.39 2.45 2.76
N ARG A 69 -8.67 3.24 3.79
CA ARG A 69 -9.43 4.48 3.69
C ARG A 69 -8.95 5.52 4.69
N VAL A 70 -8.92 6.78 4.25
CA VAL A 70 -8.61 7.94 5.08
C VAL A 70 -9.63 9.04 4.80
N GLU A 71 -10.26 9.55 5.85
CA GLU A 71 -11.04 10.78 5.78
C GLU A 71 -10.13 11.95 6.13
N THR A 72 -10.05 12.92 5.21
CA THR A 72 -9.29 14.15 5.42
C THR A 72 -10.10 15.15 6.24
N PRO A 73 -9.46 15.98 7.09
CA PRO A 73 -10.16 16.99 7.88
C PRO A 73 -10.71 18.15 7.03
N ALA A 74 -10.18 18.33 5.83
CA ALA A 74 -10.61 19.32 4.86
C ALA A 74 -10.66 18.71 3.44
N PRO A 75 -11.61 19.13 2.59
CA PRO A 75 -11.62 18.79 1.18
C PRO A 75 -10.51 19.54 0.43
N ASP A 76 -10.15 19.05 -0.76
CA ASP A 76 -9.22 19.71 -1.69
C ASP A 76 -7.84 20.05 -1.09
N GLU A 77 -7.29 19.11 -0.32
CA GLU A 77 -5.93 19.17 0.21
C GLU A 77 -5.06 17.99 -0.23
N TRP A 78 -3.78 18.25 -0.46
CA TRP A 78 -2.79 17.25 -0.88
C TRP A 78 -1.62 17.18 0.09
N PHE A 79 -1.06 15.99 0.29
CA PHE A 79 0.09 15.78 1.16
C PHE A 79 1.38 16.29 0.53
N LEU A 80 2.12 17.12 1.28
CA LEU A 80 3.47 17.57 0.95
C LEU A 80 4.54 16.73 1.68
N ALA A 81 4.36 16.55 2.99
CA ALA A 81 5.29 15.82 3.84
C ALA A 81 4.56 15.12 5.00
N ALA A 82 5.24 14.19 5.64
CA ALA A 82 4.76 13.53 6.85
C ALA A 82 5.91 13.26 7.82
N THR A 83 5.64 13.48 9.10
CA THR A 83 6.50 13.08 10.20
C THR A 83 6.03 11.72 10.72
N LEU A 84 6.91 10.73 10.67
CA LEU A 84 6.63 9.35 11.06
C LEU A 84 7.36 8.97 12.36
N ARG A 85 6.69 8.24 13.24
CA ARG A 85 7.25 7.64 14.46
C ARG A 85 7.63 6.19 14.22
N PHE A 86 8.83 5.84 14.69
CA PHE A 86 9.31 4.48 14.79
C PHE A 86 9.99 4.27 16.14
N GLU A 87 10.06 3.03 16.59
CA GLU A 87 10.78 2.66 17.80
C GLU A 87 12.26 2.50 17.48
N LYS A 88 13.13 2.87 18.42
CA LYS A 88 14.56 2.62 18.30
C LYS A 88 14.84 1.16 18.66
N GLY A 89 15.50 0.43 17.76
CA GLY A 89 15.84 -0.98 18.00
C GLY A 89 16.03 -1.77 16.70
N PRO A 90 16.43 -3.05 16.81
CA PRO A 90 16.74 -3.90 15.66
C PRO A 90 15.51 -4.33 14.85
N ALA A 91 14.32 -3.84 15.19
CA ALA A 91 13.05 -4.18 14.55
C ALA A 91 13.01 -3.81 13.05
N ALA A 92 13.86 -2.87 12.60
CA ALA A 92 14.16 -2.73 11.18
C ALA A 92 15.48 -3.42 10.85
N SER A 93 15.39 -4.59 10.23
CA SER A 93 16.53 -5.36 9.78
C SER A 93 16.42 -5.68 8.28
N GLU A 94 17.57 -5.84 7.63
CA GLU A 94 17.63 -6.34 6.25
C GLU A 94 17.00 -7.74 6.13
N ALA A 95 17.10 -8.56 7.19
CA ALA A 95 16.47 -9.87 7.24
C ALA A 95 14.94 -9.76 7.16
N ALA A 96 14.32 -8.89 7.95
CA ALA A 96 12.86 -8.68 7.93
C ALA A 96 12.36 -8.15 6.58
N VAL A 97 13.12 -7.23 5.95
CA VAL A 97 12.81 -6.75 4.60
C VAL A 97 12.89 -7.88 3.59
N ARG A 98 13.96 -8.68 3.64
CA ARG A 98 14.15 -9.81 2.73
C ARG A 98 13.04 -10.84 2.87
N GLU A 99 12.73 -11.25 4.09
CA GLU A 99 11.65 -12.21 4.38
C GLU A 99 10.31 -11.74 3.80
N LEU A 100 9.97 -10.46 4.03
CA LEU A 100 8.72 -9.87 3.52
C LEU A 100 8.69 -9.88 1.99
N LEU A 101 9.80 -9.49 1.34
CA LEU A 101 9.89 -9.47 -0.12
C LEU A 101 9.82 -10.88 -0.71
N GLU A 102 10.47 -11.87 -0.12
CA GLU A 102 10.40 -13.26 -0.57
C GLU A 102 8.99 -13.83 -0.42
N ARG A 103 8.31 -13.56 0.70
CA ARG A 103 6.91 -13.95 0.88
C ARG A 103 6.00 -13.31 -0.18
N ARG A 104 6.25 -12.06 -0.57
CA ARG A 104 5.51 -11.41 -1.68
C ARG A 104 5.84 -12.04 -3.02
N ARG A 105 7.11 -12.29 -3.34
CA ARG A 105 7.49 -12.97 -4.58
C ARG A 105 6.86 -14.35 -4.68
N ALA A 106 6.74 -15.08 -3.57
CA ALA A 106 6.10 -16.39 -3.58
C ALA A 106 4.59 -16.30 -3.85
N THR A 107 3.91 -15.28 -3.32
CA THR A 107 2.44 -15.21 -3.30
C THR A 107 1.82 -14.26 -4.33
N GLN A 108 2.59 -13.35 -4.92
CA GLN A 108 2.09 -12.30 -5.81
C GLN A 108 2.82 -12.29 -7.16
N PRO A 109 2.18 -11.80 -8.24
CA PRO A 109 2.77 -11.68 -9.58
C PRO A 109 3.76 -10.50 -9.66
N ILE A 110 4.81 -10.54 -8.85
CA ILE A 110 5.84 -9.50 -8.80
C ILE A 110 6.65 -9.53 -10.10
N GLY A 111 6.73 -8.38 -10.77
CA GLY A 111 7.43 -8.23 -12.05
C GLY A 111 6.48 -8.21 -13.26
N GLU A 112 5.22 -8.56 -13.07
CA GLU A 112 4.17 -8.40 -14.08
C GLU A 112 3.49 -7.03 -13.95
N TRP A 113 3.01 -6.50 -15.07
CA TRP A 113 2.30 -5.22 -15.08
C TRP A 113 0.92 -5.39 -14.45
N SER A 114 0.67 -4.72 -13.33
CA SER A 114 -0.60 -4.74 -12.61
C SER A 114 -0.76 -3.49 -11.75
N CYS A 115 -1.97 -3.25 -11.25
CA CYS A 115 -2.26 -2.18 -10.28
C CYS A 115 -2.22 -2.65 -8.82
N GLY A 116 -1.67 -3.84 -8.55
CA GLY A 116 -1.75 -4.48 -7.23
C GLY A 116 -3.07 -5.24 -7.03
N SER A 117 -3.45 -5.45 -5.76
CA SER A 117 -4.75 -6.02 -5.42
C SER A 117 -5.87 -5.07 -5.84
N VAL A 118 -6.79 -5.54 -6.67
CA VAL A 118 -7.88 -4.71 -7.24
C VAL A 118 -8.99 -4.48 -6.23
N PHE A 119 -9.38 -5.51 -5.49
CA PHE A 119 -10.48 -5.47 -4.54
C PHE A 119 -9.98 -5.42 -3.09
N THR A 120 -10.64 -4.61 -2.26
CA THR A 120 -10.47 -4.66 -0.80
C THR A 120 -11.05 -5.95 -0.25
N ASN A 121 -10.48 -6.47 0.84
CA ASN A 121 -11.05 -7.64 1.51
C ASN A 121 -12.40 -7.27 2.16
N PRO A 122 -13.47 -8.05 1.94
CA PRO A 122 -14.71 -7.87 2.67
C PRO A 122 -14.56 -8.36 4.13
N PRO A 123 -15.48 -7.95 5.04
CA PRO A 123 -15.45 -8.42 6.42
C PRO A 123 -15.48 -9.95 6.50
N GLY A 124 -14.53 -10.54 7.24
CA GLY A 124 -14.47 -11.99 7.49
C GLY A 124 -13.92 -12.84 6.34
N ASP A 125 -13.46 -12.24 5.24
CA ASP A 125 -13.00 -13.00 4.08
C ASP A 125 -11.89 -12.30 3.29
N HIS A 126 -11.40 -12.96 2.25
CA HIS A 126 -10.38 -12.44 1.34
C HIS A 126 -10.92 -12.41 -0.08
N ALA A 127 -10.84 -11.24 -0.73
CA ALA A 127 -11.30 -11.08 -2.11
C ALA A 127 -10.62 -12.08 -3.05
N ALA A 128 -9.32 -12.34 -2.86
CA ALA A 128 -8.59 -13.34 -3.62
C ALA A 128 -9.21 -14.74 -3.52
N ARG A 129 -9.60 -15.16 -2.31
CA ARG A 129 -10.23 -16.47 -2.06
C ARG A 129 -11.59 -16.56 -2.75
N LEU A 130 -12.38 -15.49 -2.69
CA LEU A 130 -13.70 -15.43 -3.32
C LEU A 130 -13.59 -15.52 -4.86
N ILE A 131 -12.69 -14.74 -5.47
CA ILE A 131 -12.46 -14.74 -6.92
C ILE A 131 -11.97 -16.13 -7.39
N GLU A 132 -11.06 -16.74 -6.62
CA GLU A 132 -10.56 -18.08 -6.90
C GLU A 132 -11.65 -19.15 -6.76
N ALA A 133 -12.48 -19.09 -5.73
CA ALA A 133 -13.61 -20.00 -5.53
C ALA A 133 -14.66 -19.88 -6.65
N SER A 134 -14.76 -18.72 -7.30
CA SER A 134 -15.58 -18.51 -8.49
C SER A 134 -14.92 -19.01 -9.79
N GLY A 135 -13.73 -19.59 -9.74
CA GLY A 135 -13.04 -20.14 -10.91
C GLY A 135 -12.51 -19.08 -11.89
N LEU A 136 -12.32 -17.84 -11.44
CA LEU A 136 -12.00 -16.71 -12.34
C LEU A 136 -10.51 -16.53 -12.62
N LYS A 137 -9.61 -17.29 -11.96
CA LYS A 137 -8.16 -17.23 -12.26
C LYS A 137 -7.91 -17.53 -13.75
N GLY A 138 -7.16 -16.66 -14.42
CA GLY A 138 -6.83 -16.79 -15.84
C GLY A 138 -7.92 -16.30 -16.80
N VAL A 139 -9.12 -15.93 -16.33
CA VAL A 139 -10.14 -15.33 -17.19
C VAL A 139 -9.61 -13.99 -17.73
N ALA A 140 -9.79 -13.78 -19.03
CA ALA A 140 -9.26 -12.63 -19.76
C ALA A 140 -10.36 -11.83 -20.45
N VAL A 141 -10.17 -10.52 -20.49
CA VAL A 141 -10.96 -9.55 -21.27
C VAL A 141 -9.95 -8.65 -21.97
N GLY A 142 -10.02 -8.56 -23.30
CA GLY A 142 -9.04 -7.80 -24.08
C GLY A 142 -7.60 -8.24 -23.78
N GLY A 143 -6.74 -7.28 -23.45
CA GLY A 143 -5.34 -7.52 -23.06
C GLY A 143 -5.10 -7.78 -21.57
N ALA A 144 -6.16 -7.78 -20.74
CA ALA A 144 -6.09 -7.97 -19.31
C ALA A 144 -6.56 -9.38 -18.89
N SER A 145 -5.99 -9.92 -17.81
CA SER A 145 -6.48 -11.18 -17.23
C SER A 145 -6.35 -11.24 -15.72
N VAL A 146 -7.22 -11.99 -15.07
CA VAL A 146 -7.03 -12.36 -13.66
C VAL A 146 -5.77 -13.22 -13.52
N SER A 147 -4.85 -12.85 -12.63
CA SER A 147 -3.60 -13.59 -12.41
C SER A 147 -3.87 -15.03 -11.97
N SER A 148 -3.18 -15.99 -12.60
CA SER A 148 -3.17 -17.39 -12.18
C SER A 148 -2.51 -17.60 -10.82
N LYS A 149 -1.58 -16.70 -10.45
CA LYS A 149 -0.84 -16.76 -9.19
C LYS A 149 -1.63 -16.22 -8.01
N HIS A 150 -2.25 -15.04 -8.17
CA HIS A 150 -3.02 -14.39 -7.12
C HIS A 150 -4.30 -13.77 -7.69
N ALA A 151 -5.46 -14.37 -7.40
CA ALA A 151 -6.72 -14.04 -8.05
C ALA A 151 -7.20 -12.58 -7.89
N ASN A 152 -6.73 -11.85 -6.89
CA ASN A 152 -7.06 -10.43 -6.72
C ASN A 152 -6.18 -9.47 -7.54
N PHE A 153 -5.33 -9.98 -8.43
CA PHE A 153 -4.49 -9.15 -9.32
C PHE A 153 -4.99 -9.30 -10.75
N ILE A 154 -5.18 -8.18 -11.43
CA ILE A 154 -5.39 -8.14 -12.87
C ILE A 154 -4.04 -7.80 -13.53
N ILE A 155 -3.63 -8.65 -14.47
CA ILE A 155 -2.38 -8.56 -15.20
C ILE A 155 -2.64 -7.92 -16.56
N ASN A 156 -1.81 -6.94 -16.89
CA ASN A 156 -1.70 -6.40 -18.24
C ASN A 156 -0.57 -7.14 -18.98
N HIS A 157 -0.89 -7.83 -20.07
CA HIS A 157 0.09 -8.56 -20.90
C HIS A 157 0.85 -7.68 -21.89
N GLY A 158 0.72 -6.36 -21.78
CA GLY A 158 1.42 -5.35 -22.57
C GLY A 158 0.52 -4.53 -23.50
N ALA A 159 -0.69 -5.01 -23.78
CA ALA A 159 -1.63 -4.36 -24.70
C ALA A 159 -3.02 -4.07 -24.08
N ALA A 160 -3.20 -4.27 -22.76
CA ALA A 160 -4.47 -4.00 -22.10
C ALA A 160 -4.83 -2.51 -22.15
N SER A 161 -6.09 -2.22 -22.47
CA SER A 161 -6.66 -0.89 -22.34
C SER A 161 -7.25 -0.67 -20.94
N ALA A 162 -7.59 0.57 -20.59
CA ALA A 162 -8.30 0.83 -19.32
C ALA A 162 -9.77 0.35 -19.33
N ASN A 163 -10.32 0.05 -20.52
CA ASN A 163 -11.67 -0.51 -20.66
C ASN A 163 -11.69 -2.04 -20.51
N ASP A 164 -10.52 -2.68 -20.58
CA ASP A 164 -10.34 -4.13 -20.43
C ASP A 164 -10.34 -4.52 -18.94
#